data_AF-A0A1H7N4R7-F1
#
_entry.id   AF-A0A1H7N4R7-F1
#
_cell.length_a   1.000
_cell.length_b   1.000
_cell.length_c   1.000
_cell.angle_alpha   90.00
_cell.angle_beta   90.00
_cell.angle_gamma   90.00
#
_symmetry.space_group_name_H-M   'P 1'
#
loop_
_entity.id
_entity.type
_entity.pdbx_description
1 polymer ?
#
loop_
_entity_poly.entity_id
_entity_poly.type
_entity_poly.pdbx_seq_one_letter_code
_entity_poly.pdbx_strand_id
1 'polypeptide(L)'
;MESLYAITTGVLTACGLYLVLRGRTFPVVVGLTLLSYAVNLFLFSMGGLTTDGAAILDGPSDYADPLPQALVLTAIVIGFAMTAFVVILAMRARSEAGNDHVDGRKHEDGEGRP
;
A
#
# COMPACT_ATOMS: atom_id res chain seq x y z
N MET A 1 -11.05 -20.59 2.90
CA MET A 1 -10.96 -19.13 2.64
C MET A 1 -9.56 -18.60 2.95
N GLU A 2 -8.83 -19.20 3.90
CA GLU A 2 -7.51 -18.71 4.28
C GLU A 2 -6.46 -18.81 3.16
N SER A 3 -6.52 -19.86 2.33
CA SER A 3 -5.61 -20.02 1.19
C SER A 3 -5.73 -18.89 0.16
N LEU A 4 -6.95 -18.45 -0.14
CA LEU A 4 -7.20 -17.34 -1.06
C LEU A 4 -6.66 -16.02 -0.48
N TYR A 5 -6.88 -15.78 0.82
CA TYR A 5 -6.34 -14.60 1.52
C TYR A 5 -4.81 -14.60 1.53
N ALA A 6 -4.19 -15.74 1.86
CA ALA A 6 -2.73 -15.87 1.89
C ALA A 6 -2.10 -15.60 0.50
N ILE A 7 -2.68 -16.19 -0.55
CA ILE A 7 -2.20 -15.97 -1.94
C ILE A 7 -2.39 -14.51 -2.33
N THR A 8 -3.56 -13.91 -2.05
CA THR A 8 -3.86 -12.52 -2.41
C THR A 8 -2.89 -11.56 -1.71
N THR A 9 -2.72 -11.69 -0.40
CA THR A 9 -1.78 -10.88 0.40
C THR A 9 -0.34 -11.06 -0.09
N GLY A 10 0.07 -12.29 -0.41
CA GLY A 10 1.39 -12.58 -0.98
C GLY A 10 1.63 -11.90 -2.33
N VAL A 11 0.64 -11.97 -3.24
CA VAL A 11 0.71 -11.32 -4.57
C VAL A 11 0.74 -9.80 -4.45
N LEU A 12 -0.11 -9.20 -3.60
CA LEU A 12 -0.09 -7.76 -3.38
C LEU A 12 1.25 -7.30 -2.79
N THR A 13 1.79 -8.04 -1.82
CA THR A 13 3.09 -7.74 -1.21
C THR A 13 4.22 -7.83 -2.23
N ALA A 14 4.25 -8.89 -3.04
CA ALA A 14 5.26 -9.08 -4.08
C ALA A 14 5.18 -8.00 -5.16
N CYS A 15 3.98 -7.66 -5.63
CA CYS A 15 3.76 -6.60 -6.61
C CYS A 15 4.15 -5.22 -6.06
N GLY A 16 3.74 -4.92 -4.82
CA GLY A 16 4.08 -3.68 -4.14
C GLY A 16 5.59 -3.53 -3.95
N LEU A 17 6.27 -4.58 -3.49
CA LEU A 17 7.74 -4.60 -3.35
C LEU A 17 8.44 -4.42 -4.70
N TYR A 18 7.98 -5.12 -5.74
CA TYR A 18 8.52 -4.99 -7.09
C TYR A 18 8.42 -3.55 -7.62
N LEU A 19 7.27 -2.89 -7.42
CA LEU A 19 7.05 -1.52 -7.87
C LEU A 19 7.86 -0.49 -7.08
N VAL A 20 8.06 -0.70 -5.77
CA VAL A 20 8.91 0.16 -4.92
C VAL A 20 10.38 0.09 -5.35
N LEU A 21 10.84 -1.05 -5.85
CA LEU A 21 12.21 -1.21 -6.37
C LEU A 21 12.41 -0.59 -7.76
N ARG A 22 11.37 -0.02 -8.38
CA ARG A 22 11.48 0.61 -9.70
C ARG A 22 12.05 2.02 -9.56
N GLY A 23 12.96 2.40 -10.46
CA GLY A 23 13.65 3.70 -10.43
C GLY A 23 12.81 4.94 -10.77
N ARG A 24 11.47 4.85 -10.77
CA ARG A 24 10.57 5.95 -11.13
C ARG A 24 9.60 6.27 -9.99
N THR A 25 9.32 7.54 -9.76
CA THR A 25 8.52 7.97 -8.59
C THR A 25 7.08 7.47 -8.68
N PHE A 26 6.45 7.52 -9.86
CA PHE A 26 5.05 7.07 -9.99
C PHE A 26 4.86 5.58 -9.63
N PRO A 27 5.65 4.63 -10.18
CA PRO A 27 5.63 3.24 -9.72
C PRO A 27 5.86 3.06 -8.22
N VAL A 28 6.76 3.83 -7.62
CA VAL A 28 7.00 3.75 -6.16
C VAL A 28 5.74 4.11 -5.39
N VAL A 29 5.03 5.17 -5.78
CA VAL A 29 3.75 5.54 -5.15
C VAL A 29 2.73 4.41 -5.24
N VAL A 30 2.57 3.81 -6.42
CA VAL A 30 1.64 2.68 -6.63
C VAL A 30 2.08 1.43 -5.86
N GLY A 31 3.39 1.21 -5.73
CA GLY A 31 3.93 0.10 -4.94
C GLY A 31 3.65 0.25 -3.45
N LEU A 32 3.81 1.47 -2.91
CA LEU A 32 3.50 1.80 -1.52
C LEU A 32 2.00 1.65 -1.21
N THR A 33 1.11 2.03 -2.14
CA THR A 33 -0.34 1.83 -1.94
C THR A 33 -0.73 0.35 -1.95
N LEU A 34 -0.15 -0.46 -2.84
CA LEU A 34 -0.38 -1.91 -2.86
C LEU A 34 0.13 -2.59 -1.58
N LEU A 35 1.30 -2.20 -1.08
CA LEU A 35 1.81 -2.70 0.21
C LEU A 35 0.86 -2.33 1.36
N SER A 36 0.35 -1.10 1.39
CA SER A 36 -0.62 -0.67 2.40
C SER A 36 -1.89 -1.54 2.36
N TYR A 37 -2.42 -1.84 1.18
CA TYR A 37 -3.56 -2.77 1.04
C TYR A 37 -3.23 -4.20 1.48
N ALA A 38 -2.03 -4.71 1.18
CA ALA A 38 -1.59 -6.02 1.64
C ALA A 38 -1.56 -6.09 3.18
N VAL A 39 -1.02 -5.05 3.83
CA VAL A 39 -0.98 -4.95 5.30
C VAL A 39 -2.40 -4.87 5.89
N ASN A 40 -3.31 -4.11 5.27
CA ASN A 40 -4.70 -4.05 5.71
C ASN A 40 -5.40 -5.42 5.64
N LEU A 41 -5.21 -6.17 4.54
CA LEU A 41 -5.75 -7.52 4.40
C LEU A 41 -5.12 -8.50 5.40
N PHE A 42 -3.83 -8.36 5.67
CA PHE A 42 -3.11 -9.17 6.65
C PHE A 42 -3.63 -8.92 8.08
N LEU A 43 -3.80 -7.65 8.48
CA LEU A 43 -4.37 -7.28 9.76
C LEU A 43 -5.80 -7.79 9.91
N PHE A 44 -6.62 -7.64 8.86
CA PHE A 44 -7.99 -8.17 8.85
C PHE A 44 -8.01 -9.69 9.07
N SER A 45 -7.10 -10.43 8.43
CA SER A 45 -7.00 -11.89 8.56
C SER A 45 -6.62 -12.36 9.97
N MET A 46 -6.03 -11.51 10.83
CA MET A 46 -5.72 -11.88 12.22
C MET A 46 -6.96 -12.02 13.11
N GLY A 47 -8.09 -11.38 12.74
CA GLY A 47 -9.33 -11.40 13.51
C GLY A 47 -10.18 -12.66 13.38
N GLY A 48 -9.68 -13.67 12.66
CA GLY A 48 -10.45 -14.84 12.26
C GLY A 48 -11.27 -14.56 11.00
N LEU A 49 -11.18 -15.46 10.03
CA LEU A 49 -11.94 -15.41 8.76
C LEU A 49 -13.30 -16.13 8.88
N THR A 50 -13.84 -16.23 10.09
CA THR A 50 -15.11 -16.91 10.38
C THR A 50 -16.24 -16.21 9.64
N THR A 51 -16.93 -16.99 8.80
CA THR A 51 -17.87 -16.51 7.77
C THR A 51 -19.26 -16.16 8.34
N ASP A 52 -19.49 -16.36 9.65
CA ASP A 52 -20.83 -16.28 10.27
C ASP A 52 -20.99 -15.19 11.36
N GLY A 53 -19.96 -14.38 11.61
CA GLY A 53 -20.00 -13.36 12.66
C GLY A 53 -20.48 -11.99 12.18
N ALA A 54 -21.78 -11.72 12.27
CA ALA A 54 -22.32 -10.39 12.01
C ALA A 54 -21.70 -9.35 12.96
N ALA A 55 -21.11 -8.27 12.42
CA ALA A 55 -20.58 -7.15 13.20
C ALA A 55 -21.67 -6.23 13.78
N ILE A 56 -22.96 -6.54 13.54
CA ILE A 56 -24.13 -5.74 13.91
C ILE A 56 -24.92 -6.47 15.00
N LEU A 57 -25.26 -5.74 16.07
CA LEU A 57 -26.07 -6.19 17.21
C LEU A 57 -27.46 -6.68 16.76
N ASP A 58 -27.61 -7.95 16.38
CA ASP A 58 -28.96 -8.55 16.29
C ASP A 58 -28.98 -10.09 16.46
N GLY A 59 -28.32 -10.62 17.51
CA GLY A 59 -28.53 -12.01 17.94
C GLY A 59 -27.36 -12.65 18.69
N PRO A 60 -27.62 -13.71 19.50
CA PRO A 60 -26.57 -14.39 20.25
C PRO A 60 -25.82 -15.37 19.32
N SER A 61 -24.49 -15.39 19.46
CA SER A 61 -23.52 -16.34 18.88
C SER A 61 -23.21 -16.22 17.39
N ASP A 62 -22.42 -15.21 17.02
CA ASP A 62 -21.01 -15.37 16.57
C ASP A 62 -20.45 -13.95 16.39
N TYR A 63 -19.44 -13.53 17.15
CA TYR A 63 -18.91 -12.16 17.08
C TYR A 63 -17.54 -12.17 16.45
N ALA A 64 -17.35 -11.40 15.38
CA ALA A 64 -16.02 -11.11 14.85
C ALA A 64 -15.26 -10.19 15.83
N ASP A 65 -13.95 -10.40 15.99
CA ASP A 65 -13.12 -9.56 16.87
C ASP A 65 -13.15 -8.10 16.38
N PRO A 66 -13.62 -7.13 17.19
CA PRO A 66 -13.65 -5.73 16.79
C PRO A 66 -12.25 -5.08 16.75
N LEU A 67 -11.23 -5.67 17.38
CA LEU A 67 -9.90 -5.07 17.46
C LEU A 67 -9.23 -4.97 16.07
N PRO A 68 -9.18 -6.02 15.23
CA PRO A 68 -8.60 -5.91 13.89
C PRO A 68 -9.36 -4.93 13.00
N GLN A 69 -10.68 -4.80 13.16
CA GLN A 69 -11.48 -3.85 12.39
C GLN A 69 -11.10 -2.39 12.72
N ALA A 70 -10.95 -2.07 14.00
CA ALA A 70 -10.53 -0.74 14.44
C ALA A 70 -9.09 -0.41 13.99
N LEU A 71 -8.19 -1.41 14.02
CA LEU A 71 -6.82 -1.27 13.54
C LEU A 71 -6.77 -1.01 12.03
N VAL A 72 -7.56 -1.74 11.24
CA VAL A 72 -7.64 -1.55 9.78
C VAL A 72 -8.20 -0.17 9.44
N LEU A 73 -9.27 0.30 10.10
CA LEU A 73 -9.81 1.64 9.84
C LEU A 73 -8.76 2.74 10.12
N THR A 74 -8.00 2.58 11.20
CA THR A 74 -6.91 3.50 11.55
C THR A 74 -5.80 3.47 10.50
N ALA A 75 -5.39 2.27 10.07
CA ALA A 75 -4.38 2.07 9.04
C ALA A 75 -4.81 2.65 7.68
N ILE A 76 -6.09 2.56 7.32
CA ILE A 76 -6.64 3.16 6.09
C ILE A 76 -6.48 4.69 6.10
N VAL A 77 -6.81 5.35 7.21
CA VAL A 77 -6.70 6.82 7.32
C VAL A 77 -5.24 7.28 7.25
N ILE A 78 -4.34 6.59 7.97
CA ILE A 78 -2.90 6.86 7.92
C ILE A 78 -2.37 6.64 6.49
N GLY A 79 -2.74 5.52 5.86
CA GLY A 79 -2.36 5.18 4.50
C GLY A 79 -2.82 6.24 3.49
N PHE A 80 -4.05 6.73 3.62
CA PHE A 80 -4.58 7.80 2.78
C PHE A 80 -3.77 9.10 2.93
N ALA A 81 -3.55 9.55 4.17
CA ALA A 81 -2.80 10.78 4.44
C ALA A 81 -1.36 10.69 3.92
N MET A 82 -0.68 9.57 4.17
CA MET A 82 0.69 9.34 3.70
C MET A 82 0.77 9.23 2.17
N THR A 83 -0.21 8.60 1.53
CA THR A 83 -0.27 8.51 0.06
C THR A 83 -0.45 9.90 -0.55
N ALA A 84 -1.37 10.71 -0.03
CA ALA A 84 -1.58 12.08 -0.49
C ALA A 84 -0.30 12.92 -0.34
N PHE A 85 0.38 12.80 0.79
CA PHE A 85 1.66 13.47 1.04
C PHE A 85 2.74 13.05 0.04
N VAL A 86 2.94 11.74 -0.18
CA VAL A 86 3.92 11.21 -1.14
C VAL A 86 3.59 11.64 -2.57
N VAL A 87 2.32 11.68 -2.97
CA VAL A 87 1.90 12.17 -4.30
C VAL A 87 2.26 13.65 -4.47
N ILE A 88 2.00 14.49 -3.48
CA ILE A 88 2.36 15.92 -3.52
C ILE A 88 3.88 16.09 -3.63
N LEU A 89 4.65 15.31 -2.86
CA LEU A 89 6.11 15.32 -2.95
C LEU A 89 6.60 14.86 -4.32
N ALA A 90 6.02 13.80 -4.89
CA ALA A 90 6.39 13.31 -6.22
C ALA A 90 6.11 14.37 -7.30
N MET A 91 4.99 15.07 -7.22
CA MET A 91 4.68 16.17 -8.14
C MET A 91 5.66 17.34 -8.00
N ARG A 92 6.03 17.72 -6.77
CA ARG A 92 7.03 18.76 -6.52
C ARG A 92 8.42 18.36 -7.03
N ALA A 93 8.87 17.15 -6.68
CA ALA A 93 10.15 16.61 -7.14
C ALA A 93 10.22 16.58 -8.67
N ARG A 94 9.13 16.18 -9.34
CA ARG A 94 9.04 16.22 -10.80
C ARG A 94 9.12 17.64 -11.37
N SER A 95 8.46 18.59 -10.72
CA SER A 95 8.51 20.01 -11.12
C SER A 95 9.89 20.62 -10.95
N GLU A 96 10.67 20.20 -9.94
CA GLU A 96 11.99 20.74 -9.64
C GLU A 96 13.12 20.04 -10.42
N ALA A 97 13.07 18.70 -10.52
CA ALA A 97 14.08 17.91 -11.20
C ALA A 97 13.87 17.83 -12.73
N GLY A 98 12.66 18.11 -13.21
CA GLY A 98 12.28 17.98 -14.62
C GLY A 98 12.20 16.52 -15.10
N ASN A 99 12.43 15.54 -14.23
CA ASN A 99 12.32 14.12 -14.52
C ASN A 99 11.59 13.38 -13.38
N ASP A 100 11.25 12.12 -13.62
CA ASP A 100 10.55 11.26 -12.66
C ASP A 100 11.44 10.14 -12.13
N HIS A 101 12.77 10.31 -12.16
CA HIS A 101 13.70 9.34 -11.58
C HIS A 101 13.86 9.58 -10.09
N VAL A 102 13.84 8.49 -9.33
CA VAL A 102 13.95 8.51 -7.86
C VAL A 102 15.36 8.90 -7.40
N ASP A 103 16.37 8.69 -8.25
CA ASP A 103 17.78 8.98 -7.93
C ASP A 103 18.13 10.48 -8.00
N GLY A 104 17.20 11.33 -8.43
CA GLY A 104 17.38 12.78 -8.47
C GLY A 104 18.46 13.25 -9.45
N ARG A 105 19.02 12.37 -10.28
CA ARG A 105 20.04 12.76 -11.27
C ARG A 105 19.35 13.52 -12.39
N LYS A 106 19.74 14.78 -12.59
CA LYS A 106 19.43 15.48 -13.84
C LYS A 106 20.12 14.70 -14.95
N HIS A 107 19.43 14.48 -16.07
CA HIS A 107 20.03 13.84 -17.23
C HIS A 107 21.17 14.77 -17.68
N GLU A 108 22.40 14.47 -17.29
CA GLU A 108 23.56 15.09 -17.91
C GLU A 108 23.57 14.52 -19.33
N ASP A 109 23.06 15.31 -20.26
CA ASP A 109 23.24 15.05 -21.68
C ASP A 109 24.73 14.79 -21.87
N GLY A 110 25.05 13.57 -22.31
CA GLY A 110 26.41 13.13 -22.59
C GLY A 110 26.98 13.89 -23.78
N GLU A 111 27.29 15.16 -23.57
CA GLU A 111 28.23 15.92 -24.38
C GLU A 111 29.60 15.80 -23.72
N GLY A 112 30.21 14.65 -23.97
CA GLY A 112 31.52 14.27 -23.45
C GLY A 112 32.13 13.14 -24.26
N ARG A 113 32.06 13.23 -25.58
CA ARG A 113 33.00 12.51 -26.47
C ARG A 113 34.43 12.99 -26.14
N PRO A 114 35.42 12.11 -26.23
CA PRO A 114 36.05 11.83 -27.53
C PRO A 114 35.64 10.48 -28.15
#